data_AF-A0A257RNF0-F1
#
_entry.id   AF-A0A257RNF0-F1
#
_cell.length_a   1.000
_cell.length_b   1.000
_cell.length_c   1.000
_cell.angle_alpha   90.00
_cell.angle_beta   90.00
_cell.angle_gamma   90.00
#
_symmetry.space_group_name_H-M   'P 1'
#
loop_
_entity.id
_entity.type
_entity.pdbx_description
1 polymer ?
#
loop_
_entity_poly.entity_id
_entity_poly.type
_entity_poly.pdbx_seq_one_letter_code
_entity_poly.pdbx_strand_id
1 'polypeptide(L)' 'MASERCPDAHVATDVAEVRDGQRLSPVQLVRGREPADHPLAGADGRHRIRARHGIGEDPPIPCRLVDPP' A
#
# COMPACT_ATOMS: atom_id res chain seq x y z
N MET A 1 6.89 -18.40 -18.41
CA MET A 1 6.38 -18.21 -17.04
C MET A 1 5.27 -17.19 -17.11
N ALA A 2 4.02 -17.67 -17.21
CA ALA A 2 2.87 -16.81 -17.47
C ALA A 2 2.66 -15.89 -16.26
N SER A 3 2.73 -14.59 -16.53
CA SER A 3 2.33 -13.52 -15.63
C SER A 3 0.96 -13.84 -15.05
N GLU A 4 0.91 -14.13 -13.76
CA GLU A 4 -0.31 -14.29 -12.99
C GLU A 4 -1.07 -12.97 -13.08
N ARG A 5 -2.12 -12.96 -13.91
CA ARG A 5 -2.94 -11.80 -14.19
C ARG A 5 -3.68 -11.44 -12.91
N CYS A 6 -3.19 -10.41 -12.21
CA CYS A 6 -3.79 -9.96 -10.95
C CYS A 6 -5.26 -9.56 -11.22
N PRO A 7 -6.25 -10.20 -10.57
CA PRO A 7 -7.68 -9.99 -10.88
C PRO A 7 -8.25 -8.66 -10.37
N ASP A 8 -7.43 -7.83 -9.73
CA ASP A 8 -7.84 -6.59 -9.11
C ASP A 8 -7.46 -5.41 -10.02
N ALA A 9 -8.46 -4.83 -10.70
CA ALA A 9 -8.26 -3.70 -11.63
C ALA A 9 -7.51 -2.54 -10.96
N HIS A 10 -7.77 -2.31 -9.67
CA HIS A 10 -7.07 -1.30 -8.88
C HIS A 10 -5.57 -1.55 -8.77
N VAL A 11 -5.14 -2.80 -8.59
CA VAL A 11 -3.71 -3.15 -8.54
C VAL A 11 -3.05 -2.93 -9.89
N ALA A 12 -3.74 -3.27 -11.00
CA ALA A 12 -3.21 -3.04 -12.33
C ALA A 12 -3.02 -1.54 -12.62
N THR A 13 -3.99 -0.70 -12.22
CA THR A 13 -3.88 0.76 -12.31
C THR A 13 -2.70 1.27 -11.49
N ASP A 14 -2.59 0.91 -10.21
CA ASP A 14 -1.49 1.36 -9.36
C ASP A 14 -0.12 0.91 -9.89
N VAL A 15 -0.02 -0.31 -10.45
CA VAL A 15 1.23 -0.79 -11.08
C VAL A 15 1.58 0.07 -12.29
N ALA A 16 0.59 0.46 -13.10
CA ALA A 16 0.80 1.36 -14.24
C ALA A 16 1.30 2.74 -13.76
N GLU A 17 0.64 3.32 -12.75
CA GLU A 17 1.06 4.61 -12.15
C GLU A 17 2.52 4.57 -11.69
N VAL A 18 2.92 3.53 -10.96
CA VAL A 18 4.31 3.42 -10.50
C VAL A 18 5.28 3.22 -11.65
N ARG A 19 4.92 2.42 -12.67
CA ARG A 19 5.77 2.20 -13.86
C ARG A 19 5.97 3.47 -14.67
N ASP A 20 4.97 4.34 -14.71
CA ASP A 20 5.03 5.67 -15.32
C ASP A 20 5.77 6.69 -14.45
N GLY A 21 6.35 6.26 -13.32
CA GLY A 21 7.08 7.11 -12.39
C GLY A 21 6.18 8.00 -11.53
N GLN A 22 4.87 7.76 -11.54
CA GLN A 22 3.91 8.50 -10.73
C GLN A 22 4.00 8.07 -9.27
N ARG A 23 3.65 8.99 -8.37
CA ARG A 23 3.58 8.71 -6.93
C ARG A 23 2.21 8.16 -6.60
N LEU A 24 2.17 6.95 -6.07
CA LEU A 24 0.98 6.40 -5.45
C LEU A 24 0.50 7.31 -4.32
N SER A 25 -0.82 7.39 -4.18
CA SER A 25 -1.42 7.98 -2.99
C SER A 25 -0.92 7.25 -1.73
N PRO A 26 -0.62 7.96 -0.63
CA PRO A 26 -0.13 7.32 0.59
C PRO A 26 -1.12 6.30 1.15
N VAL A 27 -0.61 5.20 1.71
CA VAL A 27 -1.36 4.26 2.54
C VAL A 27 -1.62 4.90 3.91
N GLN A 28 -2.86 4.88 4.41
CA GLN A 28 -3.13 5.38 5.75
C GLN A 28 -2.74 4.33 6.80
N LEU A 29 -1.93 4.74 7.77
CA LEU A 29 -1.59 3.97 8.96
C LEU A 29 -2.28 4.61 10.15
N VAL A 30 -3.11 3.86 10.86
CA VAL A 30 -3.75 4.30 12.11
C VAL A 30 -2.76 4.12 13.26
N ARG A 31 -2.47 5.20 13.98
CA ARG A 31 -1.49 5.22 15.06
C ARG A 31 -1.85 4.21 16.16
N GLY A 32 -0.90 3.31 16.43
CA GLY A 32 -0.98 2.43 17.59
C GLY A 32 -0.80 3.19 18.91
N ARG A 33 -1.37 2.66 19.99
CA ARG A 33 -1.32 3.29 21.33
C ARG A 33 -0.98 2.26 22.39
N GLU A 34 0.16 2.48 23.03
CA GLU A 34 0.56 1.78 24.26
C GLU A 34 0.15 2.61 25.49
N PRO A 35 -0.29 1.99 26.61
CA PRO A 35 -0.43 0.55 26.87
C PRO A 35 -1.81 0.00 26.47
N ALA A 36 -2.54 0.68 25.58
CA ALA A 36 -3.92 0.32 25.24
C ALA A 36 -4.04 -0.92 24.32
N ASP A 37 -2.96 -1.68 24.14
CA ASP A 37 -2.83 -2.82 23.21
C ASP A 37 -3.43 -2.53 21.82
N HIS A 38 -3.30 -1.28 21.35
CA HIS A 38 -3.77 -0.89 20.03
C HIS A 38 -2.58 -0.91 19.06
N PRO A 39 -2.40 -1.96 18.24
CA PRO A 39 -1.29 -2.01 17.30
C PRO A 39 -1.46 -0.98 16.18
N LEU A 40 -0.34 -0.54 15.61
CA LEU A 40 -0.33 0.20 14.34
C LEU A 40 -1.01 -0.64 13.26
N ALA A 41 -2.04 -0.11 12.60
CA ALA A 41 -2.81 -0.83 11.60
C ALA A 41 -2.88 -0.06 10.27
N GLY A 42 -2.90 -0.78 9.15
CA GLY A 42 -3.26 -0.19 7.86
C GLY A 42 -4.77 0.05 7.78
N ALA A 43 -5.19 1.29 7.55
CA ALA A 43 -6.60 1.64 7.38
C ALA A 43 -7.12 1.34 5.96
N ASP A 44 -6.27 1.52 4.94
CA ASP A 44 -6.64 1.35 3.54
C ASP A 44 -5.42 0.94 2.68
N GLY A 45 -5.55 0.94 1.35
CA GLY A 45 -4.39 0.91 0.46
C GLY A 45 -3.75 -0.46 0.20
N ARG A 46 -4.44 -1.57 0.51
CA ARG A 46 -3.93 -2.94 0.22
C ARG A 46 -3.50 -3.13 -1.24
N HIS A 47 -4.22 -2.51 -2.18
CA HIS A 47 -3.95 -2.59 -3.61
C HIS A 47 -2.67 -1.83 -3.98
N ARG A 48 -2.42 -0.68 -3.34
CA ARG A 48 -1.18 0.10 -3.48
C ARG A 48 0.04 -0.63 -2.90
N ILE A 49 -0.12 -1.30 -1.76
CA ILE A 49 0.93 -2.17 -1.19
C ILE A 49 1.27 -3.31 -2.16
N ARG A 50 0.25 -4.02 -2.66
CA ARG A 50 0.44 -5.13 -3.60
C ARG A 50 1.06 -4.67 -4.92
N ALA A 51 0.60 -3.54 -5.45
CA ALA A 51 1.15 -2.94 -6.65
C ALA A 51 2.63 -2.62 -6.49
N ARG A 52 3.01 -2.05 -5.34
CA ARG A 52 4.41 -1.75 -5.05
C ARG A 52 5.28 -3.01 -5.00
N HIS A 53 4.85 -4.06 -4.31
CA HIS A 53 5.54 -5.36 -4.28
C HIS A 53 5.69 -6.01 -5.67
N GLY A 54 4.84 -5.66 -6.64
CA GLY A 54 4.98 -6.13 -8.02
C GLY A 54 6.18 -5.55 -8.78
N ILE A 55 6.95 -4.64 -8.17
CA ILE A 55 7.95 -3.79 -8.84
C ILE A 55 9.35 -3.98 -8.23
N GLY A 56 9.43 -4.58 -7.04
CA GLY A 56 10.67 -4.95 -6.36
C GLY A 56 10.36 -5.69 -5.06
N GLU A 57 11.40 -6.23 -4.42
CA GLU A 57 11.29 -6.95 -3.15
C GLU A 57 11.02 -6.01 -1.96
N ASP A 58 11.80 -4.92 -1.84
CA ASP A 58 11.67 -3.92 -0.76
C ASP A 58 11.42 -2.47 -1.25
N PRO A 59 10.47 -2.25 -2.17
CA PRO A 59 10.21 -0.92 -2.70
C PRO A 59 9.56 -0.04 -1.62
N PRO A 60 10.01 1.20 -1.42
CA PRO A 60 9.46 2.06 -0.37
C PRO A 60 7.97 2.33 -0.62
N ILE A 61 7.15 2.20 0.42
CA ILE A 61 5.70 2.44 0.36
C ILE A 61 5.41 3.81 0.98
N PRO A 62 4.78 4.75 0.24
CA PRO A 62 4.38 6.02 0.82
C PRO A 62 3.27 5.77 1.85
N CYS A 63 3.49 6.22 3.08
CA CYS A 63 2.54 6.07 4.18
C CYS A 63 2.20 7.43 4.80
N ARG A 64 0.97 7.57 5.30
CA ARG A 64 0.52 8.70 6.12
C ARG A 64 -0.01 8.18 7.44
N LEU A 65 0.62 8.59 8.54
CA LEU A 65 0.15 8.28 9.89
C LEU A 65 -1.05 9.18 10.22
N VAL A 66 -2.13 8.58 10.70
CA VAL A 66 -3.35 9.25 11.15
C VAL A 66 -3.68 8.80 12.57
N ASP A 67 -4.34 9.66 13.34
CA ASP A 67 -4.82 9.32 14.67
C ASP A 67 -6.21 8.65 14.57
N PRO A 68 -6.52 7.68 15.44
CA PRO A 68 -7.86 7.13 15.55
C PRO A 68 -8.86 8.24 16.00
N PRO A 69 -10.14 8.13 15.62
CA PRO A 69 -11.18 9.07 16.04
C PRO A 69 -11.40 9.10 17.56
#